data_AF-A0A2I1D5U4-F1
#
_entry.id   AF-A0A2I1D5U4-F1
#
_cell.length_a   1.000
_cell.length_b   1.000
_cell.length_c   1.000
_cell.angle_alpha   90.00
_cell.angle_beta   90.00
_cell.angle_gamma   90.00
#
_symmetry.space_group_name_H-M   'P 1'
#
loop_
_entity.id
_entity.type
_entity.pdbx_description
1 polymer ?
#
loop_
_entity_poly.entity_id
_entity_poly.type
_entity_poly.pdbx_seq_one_letter_code
_entity_poly.pdbx_strand_id
1 'polypeptide(L)'
;MPLSSFIPKHHTMGIRRLLHCSLLVGATLADPRLHRRQDGPVDPGTAADCTWYDTALDPAYTCERFELYWGLSHGDFVSYNPSVLDDCTGIKIGNSYCIEVNNGQPRPTTTTPTPTITAAPKPSPTQDGLIDTCTTFYMAVADDTCDKIVAQYGTFTVADFIAWNPAVGPDCSAVWAESYYCVGVPDTPTGNPPTDALPPPPIWLNQCADPDASRRCLRRLQ
;
A
#
# COMPACT_ATOMS: atom_id res chain seq x y z
N MET A 1 -36.98 43.68 -58.40
CA MET A 1 -38.24 44.32 -57.93
C MET A 1 -39.39 43.63 -58.65
N PRO A 2 -40.51 43.27 -58.01
CA PRO A 2 -40.76 42.81 -56.63
C PRO A 2 -41.39 41.37 -56.64
N LEU A 3 -41.10 40.51 -55.64
CA LEU A 3 -41.97 40.12 -54.50
C LEU A 3 -43.19 39.27 -54.93
N SER A 4 -43.59 38.14 -54.33
CA SER A 4 -43.32 37.47 -53.04
C SER A 4 -43.87 36.03 -53.18
N SER A 5 -43.17 34.98 -52.77
CA SER A 5 -43.32 34.27 -51.48
C SER A 5 -44.71 34.33 -50.83
N PHE A 6 -45.32 33.17 -50.49
CA PHE A 6 -45.64 32.77 -49.10
C PHE A 6 -46.60 31.52 -49.06
N ILE A 7 -46.03 30.39 -48.65
CA ILE A 7 -46.52 29.33 -47.72
C ILE A 7 -47.98 28.85 -47.77
N PRO A 8 -48.24 27.54 -47.96
CA PRO A 8 -49.39 26.85 -47.36
C PRO A 8 -48.99 26.10 -46.07
N LYS A 9 -49.71 26.38 -44.97
CA LYS A 9 -49.62 25.63 -43.70
C LYS A 9 -50.47 24.35 -43.77
N HIS A 10 -49.79 23.24 -43.47
CA HIS A 10 -50.22 22.05 -42.73
C HIS A 10 -51.68 21.58 -42.82
N HIS A 11 -51.86 20.33 -43.27
CA HIS A 11 -52.61 19.33 -42.50
C HIS A 11 -51.91 17.96 -42.58
N THR A 12 -51.90 17.30 -41.43
CA THR A 12 -50.99 16.24 -41.01
C THR A 12 -51.57 14.84 -41.30
N MET A 13 -50.65 13.89 -41.42
CA MET A 13 -50.73 12.50 -40.95
C MET A 13 -51.41 11.44 -41.85
N GLY A 14 -50.56 10.62 -42.45
CA GLY A 14 -50.92 9.35 -43.09
C GLY A 14 -49.71 8.43 -43.15
N ILE A 15 -49.38 7.82 -42.01
CA ILE A 15 -48.30 6.87 -41.76
C ILE A 15 -48.44 5.64 -42.68
N ARG A 16 -47.37 5.27 -43.42
CA ARG A 16 -46.99 3.89 -43.77
C ARG A 16 -45.76 3.87 -44.68
N ARG A 17 -44.64 3.37 -44.15
CA ARG A 17 -43.31 3.00 -44.74
C ARG A 17 -42.26 3.52 -43.74
N LEU A 18 -41.25 2.79 -43.27
CA LEU A 18 -40.45 1.73 -43.87
C LEU A 18 -40.04 0.68 -42.82
N LEU A 19 -39.68 -0.51 -43.31
CA LEU A 19 -38.79 -1.45 -42.66
C LEU A 19 -37.66 -0.69 -41.94
N HIS A 20 -37.64 -0.74 -40.62
CA HIS A 20 -36.49 -0.24 -39.86
C HIS A 20 -35.40 -1.29 -40.00
N CYS A 21 -34.42 -1.01 -40.86
CA CYS A 21 -33.11 -1.59 -40.74
C CYS A 21 -32.53 -1.04 -39.43
N SER A 22 -32.79 -1.75 -38.32
CA SER A 22 -32.15 -1.45 -37.04
C SER A 22 -30.67 -1.74 -37.21
N LEU A 23 -29.92 -0.74 -37.68
CA LEU A 23 -28.51 -0.60 -37.37
C LEU A 23 -28.44 -0.43 -35.86
N LEU A 24 -28.38 -1.55 -35.15
CA LEU A 24 -27.68 -1.59 -33.87
C LEU A 24 -26.23 -1.28 -34.22
N VAL A 25 -25.89 0.00 -34.31
CA VAL A 25 -24.54 0.43 -33.97
C VAL A 25 -24.44 0.11 -32.48
N GLY A 26 -23.99 -1.10 -32.18
CA GLY A 26 -23.42 -1.37 -30.89
C GLY A 26 -22.26 -0.39 -30.77
N ALA A 27 -22.48 0.71 -30.05
CA ALA A 27 -21.39 1.46 -29.49
C ALA A 27 -20.73 0.48 -28.50
N THR A 28 -19.73 -0.25 -28.97
CA THR A 28 -18.73 -0.78 -28.06
C THR A 28 -18.21 0.44 -27.33
N LEU A 29 -18.51 0.56 -26.04
CA LEU A 29 -17.69 1.35 -25.15
C LEU A 29 -16.32 0.66 -25.13
N ALA A 30 -15.50 0.93 -26.14
CA ALA A 30 -14.08 0.80 -25.98
C ALA A 30 -13.75 1.83 -24.90
N ASP A 31 -13.40 1.36 -23.70
CA ASP A 31 -12.85 2.22 -22.66
C ASP A 31 -11.64 2.96 -23.29
N PRO A 32 -11.65 4.30 -23.40
CA PRO A 32 -10.56 5.03 -24.03
C PRO A 32 -9.22 4.95 -23.27
N ARG A 33 -9.15 4.22 -22.14
CA ARG A 33 -8.10 4.37 -21.13
C ARG A 33 -7.11 3.22 -20.95
N LEU A 34 -6.99 2.31 -21.91
CA LEU A 34 -5.84 1.38 -21.97
C LEU A 34 -5.07 1.56 -23.30
N HIS A 35 -4.83 2.81 -23.70
CA HIS A 35 -3.89 3.09 -24.78
C HIS A 35 -2.47 2.95 -24.25
N ARG A 36 -1.66 2.09 -24.87
CA ARG A 36 -0.24 1.89 -24.57
C ARG A 36 0.48 3.25 -24.56
N ARG A 37 0.79 3.80 -23.39
CA ARG A 37 1.54 5.05 -23.23
C ARG A 37 3.01 4.74 -23.11
N GLN A 38 3.69 4.66 -24.25
CA GLN A 38 5.14 4.54 -24.33
C GLN A 38 5.70 5.76 -25.07
N ASP A 39 5.32 6.94 -24.57
CA ASP A 39 5.65 8.22 -25.19
C ASP A 39 7.08 8.65 -24.83
N GLY A 40 7.60 8.11 -23.72
CA GLY A 40 8.94 8.30 -23.20
C GLY A 40 9.93 7.17 -23.52
N PRO A 41 11.25 7.39 -23.39
CA PRO A 41 12.23 6.31 -23.41
C PRO A 41 11.93 5.29 -22.30
N VAL A 42 12.17 4.00 -22.58
CA VAL A 42 12.08 2.95 -21.55
C VAL A 42 13.19 3.18 -20.53
N ASP A 43 12.84 3.17 -19.24
CA ASP A 43 13.82 3.38 -18.18
C ASP A 43 14.83 2.20 -18.12
N PRO A 44 16.10 2.44 -17.75
CA PRO A 44 17.11 1.38 -17.74
C PRO A 44 16.76 0.26 -16.76
N GLY A 45 16.97 -0.99 -17.18
CA GLY A 45 16.75 -2.15 -16.31
C GLY A 45 15.31 -2.66 -16.28
N THR A 46 14.39 -2.02 -16.99
CA THR A 46 13.02 -2.53 -17.19
C THR A 46 13.04 -3.97 -17.72
N ALA A 47 12.11 -4.80 -17.22
CA ALA A 47 11.99 -6.22 -17.52
C ALA A 47 12.00 -6.50 -19.04
N ALA A 48 12.83 -7.46 -19.44
CA ALA A 48 13.04 -7.78 -20.86
C ALA A 48 11.80 -8.38 -21.56
N ASP A 49 10.88 -8.96 -20.79
CA ASP A 49 9.61 -9.53 -21.25
C ASP A 49 8.42 -8.61 -20.93
N CYS A 50 8.67 -7.32 -20.76
CA CYS A 50 7.62 -6.34 -20.62
C CYS A 50 6.70 -6.31 -21.85
N THR A 51 5.41 -6.40 -21.61
CA THR A 51 4.37 -6.42 -22.64
C THR A 51 3.62 -5.11 -22.73
N TRP A 52 3.47 -4.38 -21.63
CA TRP A 52 2.85 -3.05 -21.63
C TRP A 52 3.62 -2.03 -20.80
N TYR A 53 3.58 -0.78 -21.28
CA TYR A 53 4.28 0.35 -20.68
C TYR A 53 3.29 1.47 -20.37
N ASP A 54 3.59 2.22 -19.31
CA ASP A 54 3.00 3.53 -19.03
C ASP A 54 4.10 4.57 -18.77
N THR A 55 3.88 5.81 -19.21
CA THR A 55 4.85 6.90 -19.13
C THR A 55 4.54 7.79 -17.92
N ALA A 56 5.53 8.07 -17.09
CA ALA A 56 5.39 9.02 -15.99
C ALA A 56 5.30 10.45 -16.54
N LEU A 57 4.09 11.01 -16.71
CA LEU A 57 3.92 12.27 -17.43
C LEU A 57 4.20 13.52 -16.57
N ASP A 58 4.08 13.40 -15.25
CA ASP A 58 4.13 14.53 -14.32
C ASP A 58 4.57 14.07 -12.91
N PRO A 59 4.85 15.00 -11.98
CA PRO A 59 5.31 14.66 -10.63
C PRO A 59 4.32 13.87 -9.77
N ALA A 60 3.06 13.70 -10.18
CA ALA A 60 2.09 12.89 -9.45
C ALA A 60 2.23 11.38 -9.75
N TYR A 61 3.12 10.99 -10.67
CA TYR A 61 3.46 9.58 -10.91
C TYR A 61 4.43 9.07 -9.84
N THR A 62 3.86 8.54 -8.77
CA THR A 62 4.51 7.67 -7.77
C THR A 62 4.23 6.20 -8.08
N CYS A 63 4.84 5.25 -7.35
CA CYS A 63 4.45 3.85 -7.54
C CYS A 63 2.97 3.63 -7.24
N GLU A 64 2.43 4.25 -6.18
CA GLU A 64 1.00 4.16 -5.84
C GLU A 64 0.10 4.50 -7.06
N ARG A 65 0.48 5.51 -7.85
CA ARG A 65 -0.29 5.86 -9.05
C ARG A 65 -0.25 4.76 -10.12
N PHE A 66 0.91 4.15 -10.37
CA PHE A 66 1.01 3.05 -11.31
C PHE A 66 0.28 1.80 -10.79
N GLU A 67 0.51 1.45 -9.53
CA GLU A 67 -0.05 0.28 -8.86
C GLU A 67 -1.58 0.31 -8.83
N LEU A 68 -2.17 1.43 -8.39
CA LEU A 68 -3.63 1.56 -8.32
C LEU A 68 -4.27 1.60 -9.70
N TYR A 69 -3.63 2.26 -10.67
CA TYR A 69 -4.21 2.42 -12.00
C TYR A 69 -4.15 1.13 -12.81
N TRP A 70 -3.11 0.31 -12.61
CA TRP A 70 -2.87 -0.94 -13.34
C TRP A 70 -3.14 -2.20 -12.53
N GLY A 71 -3.52 -2.08 -11.26
CA GLY A 71 -3.81 -3.20 -10.37
C GLY A 71 -2.58 -4.06 -10.04
N LEU A 72 -1.40 -3.44 -9.93
CA LEU A 72 -0.14 -4.12 -9.64
C LEU A 72 0.16 -4.10 -8.15
N SER A 73 0.81 -5.15 -7.64
CA SER A 73 1.43 -5.07 -6.33
C SER A 73 2.72 -4.24 -6.40
N HIS A 74 3.10 -3.63 -5.28
CA HIS A 74 4.35 -2.87 -5.19
C HIS A 74 5.57 -3.71 -5.59
N GLY A 75 5.67 -4.93 -5.03
CA GLY A 75 6.74 -5.87 -5.35
C GLY A 75 6.79 -6.24 -6.84
N ASP A 76 5.63 -6.43 -7.49
CA ASP A 76 5.59 -6.69 -8.92
C ASP A 76 6.11 -5.49 -9.72
N PHE A 77 5.64 -4.28 -9.42
CA PHE A 77 6.05 -3.07 -10.13
C PHE A 77 7.55 -2.80 -10.02
N VAL A 78 8.13 -2.93 -8.81
CA VAL A 78 9.57 -2.81 -8.57
C VAL A 78 10.34 -3.94 -9.24
N SER A 79 9.81 -5.17 -9.25
CA SER A 79 10.45 -6.30 -9.95
C SER A 79 10.50 -6.09 -11.47
N TYR A 80 9.49 -5.42 -12.04
CA TYR A 80 9.43 -5.12 -13.46
C TYR A 80 10.32 -3.92 -13.82
N ASN A 81 10.59 -3.03 -12.85
CA ASN A 81 11.36 -1.80 -13.04
C ASN A 81 12.35 -1.57 -11.88
N PRO A 82 13.45 -2.34 -11.77
CA PRO A 82 14.37 -2.27 -10.62
C PRO A 82 15.01 -0.90 -10.40
N SER A 83 15.12 -0.09 -11.45
CA SER A 83 15.64 1.28 -11.39
C SER A 83 14.74 2.25 -10.62
N VAL A 84 13.48 1.91 -10.39
CA VAL A 84 12.51 2.70 -9.62
C VAL A 84 12.86 2.70 -8.13
N LEU A 85 13.57 1.67 -7.66
CA LEU A 85 13.84 1.38 -6.25
C LEU A 85 12.56 1.09 -5.45
N ASP A 86 12.72 0.46 -4.28
CA ASP A 86 11.61 0.10 -3.39
C ASP A 86 10.89 1.35 -2.83
N ASP A 87 11.61 2.46 -2.65
CA ASP A 87 11.04 3.73 -2.19
C ASP A 87 10.47 4.63 -3.30
N CYS A 88 10.42 4.12 -4.54
CA CYS A 88 9.93 4.84 -5.73
C CYS A 88 10.73 6.09 -6.12
N THR A 89 11.86 6.37 -5.48
CA THR A 89 12.63 7.60 -5.73
C THR A 89 13.33 7.60 -7.09
N GLY A 90 13.42 6.43 -7.74
CA GLY A 90 13.99 6.26 -9.07
C GLY A 90 13.07 6.62 -10.24
N ILE A 91 11.79 7.00 -9.98
CA ILE A 91 10.87 7.42 -11.03
C ILE A 91 11.33 8.75 -11.64
N LYS A 92 11.45 8.77 -12.96
CA LYS A 92 11.84 9.91 -13.78
C LYS A 92 10.67 10.31 -14.65
N ILE A 93 10.24 11.55 -14.47
CA ILE A 93 9.22 12.16 -15.31
C ILE A 93 9.71 12.14 -16.77
N GLY A 94 8.84 11.69 -17.66
CA GLY A 94 9.10 11.52 -19.08
C GLY A 94 9.58 10.12 -19.46
N ASN A 95 9.88 9.23 -18.52
CA ASN A 95 10.29 7.86 -18.83
C ASN A 95 9.10 6.88 -18.80
N SER A 96 9.23 5.79 -19.56
CA SER A 96 8.26 4.70 -19.65
C SER A 96 8.67 3.55 -18.75
N TYR A 97 7.71 3.07 -17.96
CA TYR A 97 7.86 1.98 -17.01
C TYR A 97 6.99 0.80 -17.41
N CYS A 98 7.45 -0.40 -17.15
CA CYS A 98 6.70 -1.61 -17.40
C CYS A 98 5.55 -1.78 -16.40
N ILE A 99 4.35 -2.01 -16.91
CA ILE A 99 3.15 -2.24 -16.09
C ILE A 99 2.50 -3.60 -16.37
N GLU A 100 3.05 -4.37 -17.30
CA GLU A 100 2.64 -5.76 -17.54
C GLU A 100 3.81 -6.53 -18.13
N VAL A 101 4.02 -7.76 -17.66
CA VAL A 101 4.98 -8.70 -18.25
C VAL A 101 4.23 -9.91 -18.78
N ASN A 102 4.86 -10.65 -19.71
CA ASN A 102 4.38 -11.95 -20.16
C ASN A 102 2.92 -11.97 -20.69
N ASN A 103 2.44 -10.87 -21.26
CA ASN A 103 1.09 -10.70 -21.83
C ASN A 103 -0.02 -10.98 -20.80
N GLY A 104 0.20 -10.54 -19.56
CA GLY A 104 -0.71 -10.78 -18.43
C GLY A 104 -0.81 -12.25 -18.02
N GLN A 105 0.01 -13.14 -18.58
CA GLN A 105 0.08 -14.52 -18.14
C GLN A 105 0.96 -14.64 -16.89
N PRO A 106 0.65 -15.59 -15.98
CA PRO A 106 1.49 -15.85 -14.82
C PRO A 106 2.93 -16.12 -15.28
N ARG A 107 3.86 -15.28 -14.86
CA ARG A 107 5.28 -15.52 -15.08
C ARG A 107 5.69 -16.74 -14.26
N PRO A 108 6.53 -17.65 -14.78
CA PRO A 108 7.19 -18.63 -13.93
C PRO A 108 7.95 -17.85 -12.86
N THR A 109 7.51 -17.95 -11.60
CA THR A 109 8.25 -17.39 -10.49
C THR A 109 9.55 -18.18 -10.38
N THR A 110 10.62 -17.65 -10.96
CA THR A 110 11.96 -18.02 -10.53
C THR A 110 12.06 -17.52 -9.11
N THR A 111 11.76 -18.38 -8.14
CA THR A 111 12.07 -18.12 -6.74
C THR A 111 13.59 -18.04 -6.70
N THR A 112 14.14 -16.84 -6.86
CA THR A 112 15.51 -16.58 -6.48
C THR A 112 15.59 -17.06 -5.04
N PRO A 113 16.44 -18.04 -4.70
CA PRO A 113 16.58 -18.43 -3.32
C PRO A 113 16.97 -17.15 -2.57
N THR A 114 16.14 -16.74 -1.61
CA THR A 114 16.53 -15.74 -0.62
C THR A 114 17.95 -16.09 -0.21
N PRO A 115 18.92 -15.15 -0.22
CA PRO A 115 20.27 -15.48 0.18
C PRO A 115 20.16 -16.19 1.52
N THR A 116 20.61 -17.44 1.57
CA THR A 116 20.77 -18.15 2.82
C THR A 116 21.83 -17.34 3.56
N ILE A 117 21.39 -16.36 4.36
CA ILE A 117 22.26 -15.74 5.35
C ILE A 117 22.71 -16.94 6.16
N THR A 118 23.99 -17.27 6.08
CA THR A 118 24.62 -18.24 6.96
C THR A 118 24.23 -17.82 8.37
N ALA A 119 23.24 -18.50 8.95
CA ALA A 119 22.57 -18.01 10.15
C ALA A 119 23.66 -17.80 11.20
N ALA A 120 23.80 -16.56 11.66
CA ALA A 120 24.47 -16.32 12.92
C ALA A 120 23.82 -17.28 13.94
N PRO A 121 24.60 -17.89 14.85
CA PRO A 121 24.04 -18.82 15.82
C PRO A 121 22.85 -18.14 16.51
N LYS A 122 21.67 -18.76 16.43
CA LYS A 122 20.46 -18.24 17.06
C LYS A 122 20.77 -17.99 18.54
N PRO A 123 20.39 -16.83 19.09
CA PRO A 123 20.61 -16.56 20.51
C PRO A 123 19.85 -17.58 21.37
N SER A 124 20.33 -17.79 22.58
CA SER A 124 19.78 -18.77 23.52
C SER A 124 19.66 -18.13 24.91
N PRO A 125 18.57 -18.37 25.65
CA PRO A 125 17.46 -19.27 25.33
C PRO A 125 16.40 -18.63 24.42
N THR A 126 15.71 -19.46 23.63
CA THR A 126 14.51 -19.08 22.86
C THR A 126 13.37 -20.03 23.21
N GLN A 127 12.13 -19.62 22.93
CA GLN A 127 10.97 -20.50 23.08
C GLN A 127 10.70 -21.32 21.80
N ASP A 128 9.98 -22.43 21.95
CA ASP A 128 9.60 -23.30 20.84
C ASP A 128 8.75 -22.56 19.79
N GLY A 129 8.91 -22.93 18.52
CA GLY A 129 8.11 -22.38 17.42
C GLY A 129 8.57 -21.02 16.90
N LEU A 130 9.67 -20.46 17.43
CA LEU A 130 10.33 -19.27 16.88
C LEU A 130 10.63 -19.46 15.39
N ILE A 131 10.20 -18.50 14.56
CA ILE A 131 10.34 -18.60 13.11
C ILE A 131 11.82 -18.67 12.66
N ASP A 132 12.08 -19.43 11.59
CA ASP A 132 13.43 -19.60 11.05
C ASP A 132 13.93 -18.38 10.26
N THR A 133 13.01 -17.57 9.75
CA THR A 133 13.30 -16.35 8.99
C THR A 133 13.58 -15.15 9.88
N CYS A 134 13.69 -15.33 11.20
CA CYS A 134 13.98 -14.22 12.09
C CYS A 134 15.39 -13.65 11.84
N THR A 135 15.48 -12.35 11.57
CA THR A 135 16.74 -11.64 11.33
C THR A 135 17.14 -10.76 12.50
N THR A 136 16.20 -10.36 13.35
CA THR A 136 16.44 -9.49 14.52
C THR A 136 15.82 -10.07 15.79
N PHE A 137 16.63 -10.14 16.86
CA PHE A 137 16.22 -10.71 18.14
C PHE A 137 16.23 -9.66 19.25
N TYR A 138 15.26 -9.76 20.16
CA TYR A 138 15.16 -8.98 21.39
C TYR A 138 15.18 -9.92 22.60
N MET A 139 15.98 -9.62 23.60
CA MET A 139 15.96 -10.36 24.87
C MET A 139 14.97 -9.69 25.81
N ALA A 140 13.90 -10.40 26.17
CA ALA A 140 12.91 -9.88 27.09
C ALA A 140 13.50 -9.71 28.49
N VAL A 141 13.10 -8.65 29.17
CA VAL A 141 13.41 -8.39 30.58
C VAL A 141 12.17 -8.60 31.44
N ALA A 142 12.33 -8.46 32.76
CA ALA A 142 11.20 -8.55 33.68
C ALA A 142 10.13 -7.49 33.34
N ASP A 143 8.86 -7.89 33.46
CA ASP A 143 7.67 -7.09 33.18
C ASP A 143 7.43 -6.70 31.71
N ASP A 144 8.16 -7.28 30.76
CA ASP A 144 7.85 -7.11 29.34
C ASP A 144 6.52 -7.77 28.95
N THR A 145 5.82 -7.10 28.05
CA THR A 145 4.60 -7.60 27.39
C THR A 145 4.76 -7.39 25.89
N CYS A 146 4.01 -8.12 25.05
CA CYS A 146 4.11 -7.89 23.60
C CYS A 146 3.77 -6.45 23.24
N ASP A 147 2.80 -5.81 23.92
CA ASP A 147 2.48 -4.40 23.68
C ASP A 147 3.67 -3.48 23.92
N LYS A 148 4.43 -3.70 25.01
CA LYS A 148 5.63 -2.91 25.32
C LYS A 148 6.73 -3.12 24.29
N ILE A 149 6.98 -4.38 23.94
CA ILE A 149 8.00 -4.75 22.95
C ILE A 149 7.62 -4.17 21.58
N VAL A 150 6.40 -4.39 21.12
CA VAL A 150 5.89 -3.87 19.85
C VAL A 150 5.96 -2.33 19.82
N ALA A 151 5.52 -1.66 20.89
CA ALA A 151 5.58 -0.20 20.99
C ALA A 151 7.03 0.34 20.99
N GLN A 152 7.99 -0.41 21.52
CA GLN A 152 9.40 -0.04 21.50
C GLN A 152 9.96 0.02 20.07
N TYR A 153 9.55 -0.90 19.20
CA TYR A 153 10.03 -0.96 17.82
C TYR A 153 9.19 -0.11 16.86
N GLY A 154 7.86 -0.13 17.00
CA GLY A 154 6.95 0.68 16.19
C GLY A 154 6.86 0.30 14.70
N THR A 155 7.46 -0.82 14.30
CA THR A 155 7.58 -1.25 12.89
C THR A 155 6.79 -2.51 12.55
N PHE A 156 6.16 -3.13 13.54
CA PHE A 156 5.33 -4.33 13.39
C PHE A 156 4.17 -4.29 14.41
N THR A 157 3.19 -5.18 14.27
CA THR A 157 2.03 -5.26 15.18
C THR A 157 2.19 -6.38 16.21
N VAL A 158 1.32 -6.41 17.23
CA VAL A 158 1.24 -7.54 18.17
C VAL A 158 0.89 -8.85 17.45
N ALA A 159 0.05 -8.78 16.40
CA ALA A 159 -0.27 -9.95 15.59
C ALA A 159 0.97 -10.50 14.87
N ASP A 160 1.80 -9.62 14.32
CA ASP A 160 3.08 -10.02 13.70
C ASP A 160 4.03 -10.62 14.74
N PHE A 161 4.13 -9.99 15.92
CA PHE A 161 4.95 -10.51 17.01
C PHE A 161 4.53 -11.91 17.46
N ILE A 162 3.22 -12.17 17.60
CA ILE A 162 2.69 -13.50 17.93
C ILE A 162 2.97 -14.49 16.79
N ALA A 163 2.79 -14.07 15.54
CA ALA A 163 3.07 -14.92 14.37
C ALA A 163 4.55 -15.33 14.30
N TRP A 164 5.47 -14.44 14.69
CA TRP A 164 6.90 -14.72 14.72
C TRP A 164 7.34 -15.48 15.98
N ASN A 165 6.55 -15.41 17.05
CA ASN A 165 6.82 -16.01 18.36
C ASN A 165 5.62 -16.80 18.92
N PRO A 166 5.18 -17.91 18.30
CA PRO A 166 3.92 -18.58 18.64
C PRO A 166 3.80 -19.01 20.11
N ALA A 167 4.91 -19.32 20.78
CA ALA A 167 4.92 -19.74 22.17
C ALA A 167 4.51 -18.66 23.18
N VAL A 168 4.47 -17.37 22.80
CA VAL A 168 3.89 -16.31 23.65
C VAL A 168 2.38 -16.46 23.82
N GLY A 169 1.76 -17.28 22.97
CA GLY A 169 0.33 -17.57 22.97
C GLY A 169 -0.50 -16.48 22.28
N PRO A 170 -1.74 -16.82 21.88
CA PRO A 170 -2.63 -15.88 21.17
C PRO A 170 -3.03 -14.68 22.05
N ASP A 171 -3.02 -14.86 23.37
CA ASP A 171 -3.30 -13.80 24.35
C ASP A 171 -2.04 -13.06 24.82
N CYS A 172 -0.88 -13.31 24.20
CA CYS A 172 0.41 -12.67 24.54
C CYS A 172 0.84 -12.85 26.02
N SER A 173 0.31 -13.87 26.71
CA SER A 173 0.53 -14.04 28.15
C SER A 173 1.84 -14.74 28.53
N ALA A 174 2.56 -15.32 27.57
CA ALA A 174 3.70 -16.19 27.83
C ALA A 174 5.06 -15.59 27.38
N VAL A 175 5.24 -14.29 27.58
CA VAL A 175 6.57 -13.64 27.49
C VAL A 175 7.37 -13.95 28.75
N TRP A 176 8.58 -14.49 28.59
CA TRP A 176 9.49 -14.88 29.67
C TRP A 176 10.75 -14.01 29.63
N ALA A 177 11.09 -13.43 30.78
CA ALA A 177 12.35 -12.70 30.93
C ALA A 177 13.56 -13.61 30.62
N GLU A 178 14.66 -12.99 30.19
CA GLU A 178 15.90 -13.64 29.76
C GLU A 178 15.74 -14.61 28.57
N SER A 179 14.62 -14.55 27.85
CA SER A 179 14.38 -15.29 26.61
C SER A 179 14.40 -14.38 25.40
N TYR A 180 14.91 -14.88 24.28
CA TYR A 180 14.99 -14.15 23.03
C TYR A 180 13.73 -14.35 22.18
N TYR A 181 13.22 -13.24 21.64
CA TYR A 181 12.06 -13.16 20.77
C TYR A 181 12.43 -12.52 19.44
N CYS A 182 11.75 -12.95 18.39
CA CYS A 182 11.86 -12.34 17.08
C CYS A 182 11.14 -11.00 17.04
N VAL A 183 11.84 -9.97 16.58
CA VAL A 183 11.32 -8.61 16.40
C VAL A 183 11.58 -8.06 15.00
N GLY A 184 12.02 -8.92 14.08
CA GLY A 184 12.22 -8.56 12.69
C GLY A 184 12.51 -9.76 11.80
N VAL A 185 11.88 -9.72 10.63
CA VAL A 185 12.08 -10.63 9.49
C VAL A 185 12.73 -9.83 8.33
N PRO A 186 13.11 -10.46 7.21
CA PRO A 186 13.50 -9.69 6.01
C PRO A 186 12.42 -8.65 5.70
N ASP A 187 12.85 -7.45 5.30
CA ASP A 187 11.99 -6.31 4.95
C ASP A 187 11.26 -5.63 6.13
N THR A 188 11.51 -6.03 7.38
CA THR A 188 11.10 -5.21 8.55
C THR A 188 11.94 -3.93 8.59
N PRO A 189 11.35 -2.72 8.54
CA PRO A 189 12.12 -1.49 8.60
C PRO A 189 12.97 -1.44 9.87
N THR A 190 14.30 -1.33 9.72
CA THR A 190 15.21 -1.13 10.85
C THR A 190 15.37 0.36 11.08
N GLY A 191 14.50 0.94 11.90
CA GLY A 191 14.63 2.35 12.25
C GLY A 191 13.76 2.72 13.43
N ASN A 192 14.38 3.36 14.43
CA ASN A 192 13.67 4.10 15.46
C ASN A 192 12.51 4.89 14.83
N PRO A 193 11.34 4.96 15.49
CA PRO A 193 10.23 5.74 14.97
C PRO A 193 10.68 7.17 14.68
N PRO A 194 10.15 7.84 13.64
CA PRO A 194 10.20 9.29 13.59
C PRO A 194 9.59 9.78 14.90
N THR A 195 10.27 10.67 15.61
CA THR A 195 9.86 11.24 16.90
C THR A 195 8.60 12.13 16.81
N ASP A 196 7.68 11.84 15.90
CA ASP A 196 6.41 12.54 15.70
C ASP A 196 5.29 11.53 15.44
N ALA A 197 4.81 10.90 16.51
CA ALA A 197 3.39 10.54 16.70
C ALA A 197 3.21 9.74 18.01
N LEU A 198 3.38 10.39 19.15
CA LEU A 198 2.52 10.03 20.29
C LEU A 198 1.17 10.72 20.06
N PRO A 199 0.04 10.01 20.13
CA PRO A 199 -1.26 10.69 20.21
C PRO A 199 -1.26 11.59 21.46
N PRO A 200 -1.84 12.79 21.40
CA PRO A 200 -1.87 13.68 22.56
C PRO A 200 -2.56 12.98 23.73
N PRO A 201 -2.06 13.15 24.97
CA PRO A 201 -2.68 12.54 26.14
C PRO A 201 -4.13 13.01 26.28
N PRO A 202 -5.04 12.17 26.80
CA PRO A 202 -6.43 12.56 27.03
C PRO A 202 -6.47 13.78 27.96
N ILE A 203 -7.29 14.76 27.60
CA ILE A 203 -7.39 16.12 28.19
C ILE A 203 -7.77 16.12 29.69
N TRP A 204 -8.00 14.97 30.30
CA TRP A 204 -8.49 14.86 31.69
C TRP A 204 -7.41 14.63 32.74
N LEU A 205 -6.12 14.56 32.38
CA LEU A 205 -5.04 14.37 33.34
C LEU A 205 -4.17 15.61 33.57
N ASN A 206 -4.78 16.80 33.59
CA ASN A 206 -4.14 18.02 34.12
C ASN A 206 -5.01 18.64 35.22
N GLN A 207 -5.28 17.88 36.28
CA GLN A 207 -5.76 18.46 37.53
C GLN A 207 -5.01 17.80 38.69
N CYS A 208 -3.99 18.52 39.18
CA CYS A 208 -3.44 18.54 40.54
C CYS A 208 -1.93 18.81 40.51
N ALA A 209 -1.56 20.05 40.18
CA ALA A 209 -0.26 20.60 40.53
C ALA A 209 -0.38 22.13 40.69
N ASP A 210 -1.13 22.56 41.72
CA ASP A 210 -0.94 23.89 42.28
C ASP A 210 -1.37 23.91 43.76
N PRO A 211 -0.54 24.33 44.74
CA PRO A 211 -0.88 24.27 46.16
C PRO A 211 -1.73 25.45 46.66
N ASP A 212 -2.17 26.39 45.80
CA ASP A 212 -2.86 27.62 46.25
C ASP A 212 -4.20 27.90 45.55
N ALA A 213 -5.12 26.93 45.55
CA ALA A 213 -6.49 27.14 45.10
C ALA A 213 -7.55 26.53 46.05
N SER A 214 -7.29 26.63 47.36
CA SER A 214 -8.32 26.40 48.39
C SER A 214 -9.26 27.61 48.47
N ARG A 215 -10.19 27.74 47.51
CA ARG A 215 -11.49 28.46 47.57
C ARG A 215 -12.01 28.77 46.16
N ARG A 216 -12.61 27.78 45.49
CA ARG A 216 -13.69 27.96 44.48
C ARG A 216 -14.14 26.63 43.86
N CYS A 217 -14.58 25.68 44.68
CA CYS A 217 -15.43 24.57 44.24
C CYS A 217 -16.76 24.62 45.00
N LEU A 218 -17.51 25.70 44.77
CA LEU A 218 -18.91 25.80 45.15
C LEU A 218 -19.67 26.36 43.94
N ARG A 219 -20.36 25.44 43.26
CA ARG A 219 -21.77 25.53 42.82
C ARG A 219 -21.98 25.01 41.41
N ARG A 220 -22.88 24.02 41.36
CA ARG A 220 -23.84 23.73 40.29
C ARG A 220 -23.25 23.13 39.02
N LEU A 221 -23.36 21.81 38.91
CA LEU A 221 -24.45 21.26 38.12
C LEU A 221 -25.21 20.26 38.99
N GLN A 222 -26.55 20.39 38.95
CA GLN A 222 -27.50 19.42 39.47
C GLN A 222 -27.42 18.14 38.64
#